data_AF-A0AA89C8C4-F1
#
_entry.id   AF-A0AA89C8C4-F1
#
_cell.length_a   1.000
_cell.length_b   1.000
_cell.length_c   1.000
_cell.angle_alpha   90.00
_cell.angle_beta   90.00
_cell.angle_gamma   90.00
#
_symmetry.space_group_name_H-M   'P 1'
#
loop_
_entity.id
_entity.type
_entity.pdbx_description
1 polymer ?
#
loop_
_entity_poly.entity_id
_entity_poly.type
_entity_poly.pdbx_seq_one_letter_code
_entity_poly.pdbx_strand_id
1 'polypeptide(L)'
;MAVRRPSQTQMPSFCRRLTSSILILGLGAAFGVFIAYFSFSLRMMSPKVPLVLPKAVAPRATVHVPPPSRPGKSIKKDMSVQFREYVPKKIFLNVGGTMPLSVELFLDTYPHAQQYEIYSFLEDSSYDVYYAAYDNHTAISPVKVTGLDHSNDDASPSRSKGSKPVHFLDLALWITHNTKQDDYVMIKMDSEEEYDILDRFVSLAAIEWIDKYYTVKWNESIISEYENVLSAFSVKIQSWDEKNGTYSDFDEVNPTHVPPIGAGIKSTCISSENPFKFALFLFLSRISSQAIKTAENCEGHRS
;
A
#
# COMPACT_ATOMS: atom_id res chain seq x y z
N MET A 1 10.98 -55.51 -38.13
CA MET A 1 10.21 -56.10 -37.03
C MET A 1 9.26 -55.04 -36.50
N ALA A 2 7.96 -55.22 -36.78
CA ALA A 2 6.90 -54.32 -36.37
C ALA A 2 6.29 -54.82 -35.05
N VAL A 3 6.16 -53.96 -34.03
CA VAL A 3 5.39 -54.29 -32.82
C VAL A 3 4.46 -53.12 -32.45
N ARG A 4 3.24 -53.52 -32.13
CA ARG A 4 1.95 -52.82 -32.09
C ARG A 4 1.81 -51.78 -30.98
N ARG A 5 1.00 -50.75 -31.25
CA ARG A 5 0.33 -49.85 -30.27
C ARG A 5 -0.92 -50.53 -29.67
N PRO A 6 -1.32 -50.22 -28.43
CA PRO A 6 -2.71 -50.30 -27.97
C PRO A 6 -3.29 -48.88 -27.85
N SER A 7 -4.30 -48.52 -28.65
CA SER A 7 -5.76 -48.68 -28.43
C SER A 7 -6.37 -47.55 -27.60
N GLN A 8 -6.89 -46.56 -28.33
CA GLN A 8 -7.84 -45.53 -27.88
C GLN A 8 -9.07 -46.17 -27.20
N THR A 9 -9.47 -45.62 -26.07
CA THR A 9 -10.78 -45.88 -25.46
C THR A 9 -11.68 -44.67 -25.70
N GLN A 10 -12.75 -44.89 -26.45
CA GLN A 10 -13.85 -43.95 -26.69
C GLN A 10 -14.65 -43.72 -25.40
N MET A 11 -14.99 -42.47 -25.11
CA MET A 11 -16.10 -42.13 -24.21
C MET A 11 -17.35 -41.81 -25.04
N PRO A 12 -18.53 -42.37 -24.69
CA PRO A 12 -19.78 -41.98 -25.31
C PRO A 12 -20.42 -40.78 -24.60
N SER A 13 -21.01 -39.95 -25.43
CA SER A 13 -21.82 -38.77 -25.14
C SER A 13 -23.23 -39.10 -24.63
N PHE A 14 -23.76 -38.21 -23.77
CA PHE A 14 -25.14 -37.71 -23.71
C PHE A 14 -26.33 -38.68 -23.77
N CYS A 15 -27.15 -38.74 -22.71
CA CYS A 15 -28.61 -38.48 -22.82
C CYS A 15 -29.31 -38.27 -21.46
N ARG A 16 -30.34 -37.42 -21.50
CA ARG A 16 -31.20 -36.88 -20.44
C ARG A 16 -32.10 -37.94 -19.76
N ARG A 17 -32.50 -37.71 -18.49
CA ARG A 17 -33.92 -37.48 -18.08
C ARG A 17 -34.12 -37.27 -16.57
N LEU A 18 -34.93 -36.24 -16.28
CA LEU A 18 -35.94 -36.07 -15.22
C LEU A 18 -35.90 -36.98 -13.98
N THR A 19 -35.83 -36.37 -12.79
CA THR A 19 -36.95 -36.30 -11.81
C THR A 19 -36.46 -35.68 -10.50
N SER A 20 -37.02 -34.54 -10.09
CA SER A 20 -37.19 -34.14 -8.68
C SER A 20 -37.99 -32.83 -8.62
N SER A 21 -39.29 -32.97 -8.89
CA SER A 21 -40.30 -32.07 -8.36
C SER A 21 -40.96 -32.83 -7.22
N ILE A 22 -40.76 -32.39 -5.97
CA ILE A 22 -41.67 -32.53 -4.82
C ILE A 22 -40.92 -31.96 -3.60
N LEU A 23 -41.63 -31.13 -2.84
CA LEU A 23 -41.39 -30.75 -1.43
C LEU A 23 -40.70 -29.42 -1.10
N ILE A 24 -41.14 -28.26 -1.63
CA ILE A 24 -41.06 -26.99 -0.87
C ILE A 24 -42.34 -26.15 -1.12
N LEU A 25 -43.45 -26.59 -0.51
CA LEU A 25 -44.64 -25.75 -0.31
C LEU A 25 -45.02 -25.89 1.17
N GLY A 26 -44.41 -25.07 2.03
CA GLY A 26 -44.70 -25.14 3.47
C GLY A 26 -44.01 -24.14 4.39
N LEU A 27 -43.19 -23.20 3.90
CA LEU A 27 -42.49 -22.24 4.77
C LEU A 27 -42.61 -20.76 4.34
N GLY A 28 -43.42 -20.46 3.33
CA GLY A 28 -43.54 -19.10 2.77
C GLY A 28 -44.46 -18.14 3.54
N ALA A 29 -45.26 -18.60 4.51
CA ALA A 29 -46.26 -17.75 5.15
C ALA A 29 -45.82 -17.13 6.50
N ALA A 30 -44.76 -17.64 7.14
CA ALA A 30 -44.32 -17.15 8.45
C ALA A 30 -43.22 -16.08 8.37
N PHE A 31 -42.42 -16.04 7.29
CA PHE A 31 -41.30 -15.09 7.17
C PHE A 31 -41.69 -13.72 6.60
N GLY A 32 -42.81 -13.62 5.88
CA GLY A 32 -43.26 -12.35 5.28
C GLY A 32 -43.80 -11.32 6.28
N VAL A 33 -44.31 -11.76 7.45
CA VAL A 33 -44.87 -10.86 8.47
C VAL A 33 -43.78 -10.22 9.33
N PHE A 34 -42.63 -10.89 9.50
CA PHE A 34 -41.54 -10.37 10.34
C PHE A 34 -40.74 -9.24 9.66
N ILE A 35 -40.57 -9.28 8.33
CA ILE A 35 -39.83 -8.24 7.59
C ILE A 35 -40.64 -6.94 7.47
N ALA A 36 -41.97 -7.03 7.36
CA ALA A 36 -42.84 -5.85 7.32
C ALA A 36 -42.88 -5.09 8.67
N TYR A 37 -42.83 -5.80 9.81
CA TYR A 37 -42.85 -5.16 11.13
C TYR A 37 -41.53 -4.46 11.48
N PHE A 38 -40.39 -5.04 11.06
CA PHE A 38 -39.08 -4.43 11.29
C PHE A 38 -38.84 -3.18 10.42
N SER A 39 -39.45 -3.14 9.23
CA SER A 39 -39.33 -1.99 8.32
C SER A 39 -40.18 -0.79 8.74
N PHE A 40 -41.24 -1.01 9.53
CA PHE A 40 -42.12 0.07 10.00
C PHE A 40 -41.62 0.73 11.30
N SER A 41 -40.90 0.00 12.17
CA SER A 41 -40.38 0.57 13.43
C SER A 41 -39.16 1.48 13.26
N LEU A 42 -38.40 1.38 12.16
CA LEU A 42 -37.21 2.21 11.91
C LEU A 42 -37.52 3.58 11.29
N ARG A 43 -38.79 3.92 11.04
CA ARG A 43 -39.17 5.16 10.34
C ARG A 43 -39.70 6.30 11.24
N MET A 44 -39.68 6.16 12.56
CA MET A 44 -40.34 7.10 13.48
C MET A 44 -39.43 7.83 14.49
N MET A 45 -38.10 7.79 14.34
CA MET A 45 -37.21 8.60 15.20
C MET A 45 -35.97 9.12 14.45
N SER A 46 -36.15 10.14 13.61
CA SER A 46 -35.05 11.05 13.23
C SER A 46 -35.32 12.43 13.80
N PRO A 47 -34.58 12.87 14.85
CA PRO A 47 -34.65 14.25 15.31
C PRO A 47 -34.10 15.18 14.22
N LYS A 48 -34.86 16.22 13.88
CA LYS A 48 -34.44 17.30 12.99
C LYS A 48 -33.33 18.09 13.67
N VAL A 49 -32.07 17.81 13.33
CA VAL A 49 -30.93 18.65 13.70
C VAL A 49 -30.86 19.80 12.68
N PRO A 50 -30.87 21.08 13.11
CA PRO A 50 -30.71 22.20 12.20
C PRO A 50 -29.31 22.19 11.58
N LEU A 51 -29.28 22.23 10.25
CA LEU A 51 -28.05 22.25 9.45
C LEU A 51 -27.40 23.64 9.58
N VAL A 52 -26.44 23.76 10.48
CA VAL A 52 -25.57 24.95 10.57
C VAL A 52 -24.50 24.79 9.49
N LEU A 53 -24.57 25.62 8.44
CA LEU A 53 -23.52 25.68 7.42
C LEU A 53 -22.21 26.17 8.07
N PRO A 54 -21.10 25.40 7.99
CA PRO A 54 -19.82 25.90 8.44
C PRO A 54 -19.34 27.03 7.53
N LYS A 55 -18.87 28.10 8.17
CA LYS A 55 -18.25 29.25 7.55
C LYS A 55 -16.99 28.80 6.82
N ALA A 56 -16.88 29.12 5.53
CA ALA A 56 -15.72 28.79 4.71
C ALA A 56 -14.44 29.34 5.34
N VAL A 57 -13.58 28.44 5.81
CA VAL A 57 -12.23 28.75 6.27
C VAL A 57 -11.31 28.68 5.05
N ALA A 58 -10.62 29.76 4.76
CA ALA A 58 -9.68 29.82 3.65
C ALA A 58 -8.55 28.78 3.83
N PRO A 59 -8.10 28.10 2.75
CA PRO A 59 -7.04 27.11 2.83
C PRO A 59 -5.72 27.81 3.18
N ARG A 60 -5.22 27.56 4.39
CA ARG A 60 -3.89 27.95 4.82
C ARG A 60 -2.93 26.88 4.30
N ALA A 61 -1.96 27.26 3.47
CA ALA A 61 -0.91 26.36 3.01
C ALA A 61 -0.18 25.76 4.23
N THR A 62 -0.48 24.52 4.55
CA THR A 62 0.18 23.77 5.61
C THR A 62 1.48 23.20 5.04
N VAL A 63 2.59 23.85 5.37
CA VAL A 63 3.88 23.15 5.45
C VAL A 63 3.63 21.90 6.27
N HIS A 64 4.01 20.72 5.77
CA HIS A 64 3.81 19.44 6.45
C HIS A 64 4.60 19.51 7.77
N VAL A 65 3.93 19.94 8.84
CA VAL A 65 4.51 19.92 10.18
C VAL A 65 4.55 18.46 10.58
N PRO A 66 5.70 17.93 11.06
CA PRO A 66 5.71 16.60 11.65
C PRO A 66 4.58 16.50 12.68
N PRO A 67 3.92 15.34 12.81
CA PRO A 67 2.80 15.18 13.73
C PRO A 67 3.20 15.73 15.12
N PRO A 68 2.27 16.40 15.83
CA PRO A 68 2.55 16.88 17.17
C PRO A 68 3.09 15.70 17.99
N SER A 69 4.19 15.93 18.72
CA SER A 69 4.79 14.94 19.61
C SER A 69 3.69 14.19 20.35
N ARG A 70 3.63 12.86 20.18
CA ARG A 70 2.57 12.01 20.75
C ARG A 70 2.36 12.39 22.23
N PRO A 71 1.11 12.45 22.74
CA PRO A 71 0.85 12.78 24.14
C PRO A 71 1.60 11.77 25.02
N GLY A 72 2.78 12.19 25.48
CA GLY A 72 3.74 11.31 26.10
C GLY A 72 3.15 10.75 27.38
N LYS A 73 3.20 9.42 27.51
CA LYS A 73 3.30 8.76 28.81
C LYS A 73 4.35 9.55 29.59
N SER A 74 3.94 10.23 30.68
CA SER A 74 4.81 11.20 31.35
C SER A 74 6.10 10.52 31.79
N ILE A 75 7.17 10.70 31.00
CA ILE A 75 8.50 10.24 31.37
C ILE A 75 8.84 11.10 32.58
N LYS A 76 8.92 10.45 33.75
CA LYS A 76 9.26 11.12 35.01
C LYS A 76 10.50 11.96 34.77
N LYS A 77 10.34 13.26 34.99
CA LYS A 77 11.21 14.36 34.55
C LYS A 77 12.52 14.46 35.33
N ASP A 78 12.99 13.35 35.92
CA ASP A 78 14.11 13.27 36.86
C ASP A 78 15.33 12.52 36.29
N MET A 79 15.49 12.45 34.96
CA MET A 79 16.73 12.01 34.32
C MET A 79 17.24 13.07 33.36
N SER A 80 17.63 14.19 33.96
CA SER A 80 18.23 15.34 33.34
C SER A 80 19.61 15.01 32.75
N VAL A 81 19.81 15.40 31.48
CA VAL A 81 21.09 15.76 30.83
C VAL A 81 21.89 14.65 30.09
N GLN A 82 21.47 13.38 30.06
CA GLN A 82 22.15 12.35 29.23
C GLN A 82 21.29 11.69 28.13
N PHE A 83 20.09 12.20 27.89
CA PHE A 83 19.20 11.74 26.81
C PHE A 83 18.98 12.89 25.84
N ARG A 84 19.35 12.86 24.56
CA ARG A 84 20.23 12.03 23.72
C ARG A 84 20.18 12.76 22.37
N GLU A 85 21.29 12.80 21.64
CA GLU A 85 21.41 13.35 20.28
C GLU A 85 20.65 12.52 19.22
N TYR A 86 19.58 11.83 19.62
CA TYR A 86 18.85 10.97 18.71
C TYR A 86 18.02 11.83 17.75
N VAL A 87 18.38 11.77 16.49
CA VAL A 87 17.59 12.35 15.39
C VAL A 87 16.66 11.24 14.87
N PRO A 88 15.33 11.41 14.98
CA PRO A 88 14.38 10.47 14.42
C PRO A 88 14.64 10.20 12.94
N LYS A 89 14.55 8.93 12.57
CA LYS A 89 14.70 8.48 11.18
C LYS A 89 13.37 8.57 10.45
N LYS A 90 13.44 8.68 9.12
CA LYS A 90 12.31 8.45 8.23
C LYS A 90 12.55 7.13 7.52
N ILE A 91 11.60 6.21 7.59
CA ILE A 91 11.77 4.83 7.13
C ILE A 91 10.61 4.46 6.21
N PHE A 92 10.92 3.94 5.03
CA PHE A 92 9.94 3.38 4.10
C PHE A 92 10.19 1.88 3.94
N LEU A 93 9.20 1.07 4.31
CA LEU A 93 9.23 -0.38 4.22
C LEU A 93 8.37 -0.83 3.04
N ASN A 94 9.00 -1.35 2.00
CA ASN A 94 8.33 -1.97 0.85
C ASN A 94 8.29 -3.50 1.06
N VAL A 95 7.13 -4.01 1.43
CA VAL A 95 6.94 -5.43 1.75
C VAL A 95 6.26 -6.12 0.58
N GLY A 96 6.98 -7.05 -0.05
CA GLY A 96 6.50 -7.77 -1.22
C GLY A 96 6.76 -7.02 -2.54
N GLY A 97 6.13 -7.52 -3.61
CA GLY A 97 6.42 -7.11 -4.98
C GLY A 97 7.64 -7.83 -5.57
N THR A 98 7.92 -7.52 -6.84
CA THR A 98 9.01 -8.12 -7.62
C THR A 98 9.95 -7.03 -8.15
N MET A 99 9.40 -6.15 -8.99
CA MET A 99 10.10 -5.00 -9.54
C MET A 99 10.06 -3.81 -8.57
N PRO A 100 11.05 -2.90 -8.59
CA PRO A 100 11.14 -1.76 -7.68
C PRO A 100 10.12 -0.62 -7.99
N LEU A 101 8.99 -0.92 -8.64
CA LEU A 101 8.01 0.10 -9.05
C LEU A 101 7.47 0.91 -7.87
N SER A 102 7.24 0.27 -6.72
CA SER A 102 6.84 0.97 -5.50
C SER A 102 7.93 1.90 -4.97
N VAL A 103 9.20 1.50 -5.05
CA VAL A 103 10.34 2.33 -4.64
C VAL A 103 10.51 3.51 -5.60
N GLU A 104 10.39 3.30 -6.91
CA GLU A 104 10.41 4.36 -7.93
C GLU A 104 9.27 5.36 -7.71
N LEU A 105 8.03 4.87 -7.56
CA LEU A 105 6.88 5.72 -7.31
C LEU A 105 7.07 6.56 -6.05
N PHE A 106 7.55 5.94 -4.96
CA PHE A 106 7.82 6.65 -3.72
C PHE A 106 8.90 7.73 -3.90
N LEU A 107 10.03 7.40 -4.52
CA LEU A 107 11.15 8.32 -4.74
C LEU A 107 10.78 9.49 -5.66
N ASP A 108 9.98 9.23 -6.69
CA ASP A 108 9.60 10.23 -7.69
C ASP A 108 8.50 11.17 -7.19
N THR A 109 7.60 10.68 -6.32
CA THR A 109 6.37 11.41 -5.99
C THR A 109 6.20 11.74 -4.52
N TYR A 110 6.91 11.10 -3.60
CA TYR A 110 6.73 11.41 -2.17
C TYR A 110 7.61 12.60 -1.75
N PRO A 111 7.07 13.62 -1.06
CA PRO A 111 7.85 14.77 -0.64
C PRO A 111 9.05 14.38 0.22
N HIS A 112 10.24 14.84 -0.19
CA HIS A 112 11.50 14.56 0.50
C HIS A 112 11.81 13.07 0.67
N ALA A 113 11.36 12.20 -0.26
CA ALA A 113 11.63 10.76 -0.25
C ALA A 113 13.12 10.42 -0.08
N GLN A 114 14.03 11.29 -0.53
CA GLN A 114 15.48 11.12 -0.42
C GLN A 114 15.99 11.11 1.04
N GLN A 115 15.18 11.58 1.99
CA GLN A 115 15.49 11.57 3.42
C GLN A 115 15.10 10.25 4.11
N TYR A 116 14.45 9.33 3.40
CA TYR A 116 14.02 8.06 3.95
C TYR A 116 15.09 6.99 3.78
N GLU A 117 15.32 6.20 4.82
CA GLU A 117 15.94 4.88 4.70
C GLU A 117 14.91 3.93 4.11
N ILE A 118 15.22 3.31 2.97
CA ILE A 118 14.28 2.41 2.27
C ILE A 118 14.70 0.96 2.47
N TYR A 119 13.79 0.13 2.94
CA TYR A 119 13.99 -1.31 3.05
C TYR A 119 13.00 -2.04 2.15
N SER A 120 13.45 -3.01 1.36
CA SER A 120 12.56 -3.88 0.59
C SER A 120 12.75 -5.34 0.97
N PHE A 121 11.64 -6.03 1.25
CA PHE A 121 11.64 -7.44 1.64
C PHE A 121 11.21 -8.27 0.44
N LEU A 122 12.14 -9.05 -0.12
CA LEU A 122 11.97 -9.76 -1.40
C LEU A 122 12.08 -11.27 -1.21
N GLU A 123 11.07 -12.01 -1.69
CA GLU A 123 11.06 -13.49 -1.59
C GLU A 123 12.11 -14.13 -2.51
N ASP A 124 12.34 -13.56 -3.69
CA ASP A 124 13.33 -14.03 -4.65
C ASP A 124 14.51 -13.04 -4.76
N SER A 125 15.70 -13.51 -4.40
CA SER A 125 16.95 -12.75 -4.51
C SER A 125 17.36 -12.45 -5.95
N SER A 126 16.71 -13.06 -6.96
CA SER A 126 16.96 -12.71 -8.37
C SER A 126 16.62 -11.25 -8.68
N TYR A 127 15.76 -10.62 -7.87
CA TYR A 127 15.38 -9.22 -8.03
C TYR A 127 16.37 -8.22 -7.43
N ASP A 128 17.34 -8.66 -6.60
CA ASP A 128 18.30 -7.77 -5.92
C ASP A 128 19.03 -6.83 -6.88
N VAL A 129 19.34 -7.32 -8.09
CA VAL A 129 20.04 -6.54 -9.12
C VAL A 129 19.28 -5.28 -9.55
N TYR A 130 17.94 -5.30 -9.50
CA TYR A 130 17.12 -4.15 -9.84
C TYR A 130 17.09 -3.11 -8.71
N TYR A 131 17.27 -3.55 -7.47
CA TYR A 131 17.30 -2.69 -6.30
C TYR A 131 18.68 -2.10 -6.01
N ALA A 132 19.76 -2.70 -6.54
CA ALA A 132 21.12 -2.19 -6.40
C ALA A 132 21.35 -0.80 -7.03
N ALA A 133 20.39 -0.28 -7.82
CA ALA A 133 20.47 1.03 -8.46
C ALA A 133 20.13 2.21 -7.52
N TYR A 134 19.64 1.96 -6.30
CA TYR A 134 19.20 3.01 -5.37
C TYR A 134 20.17 3.15 -4.18
N ASP A 135 20.79 4.33 -4.03
CA ASP A 135 21.87 4.55 -3.05
C ASP A 135 21.44 4.47 -1.58
N ASN A 136 20.18 4.78 -1.26
CA ASN A 136 19.63 4.79 0.11
C ASN A 136 18.62 3.67 0.35
N HIS A 137 18.86 2.54 -0.31
CA HIS A 137 18.00 1.36 -0.30
C HIS A 137 18.75 0.14 0.24
N THR A 138 18.05 -0.70 1.01
CA THR A 138 18.52 -2.01 1.45
C THR A 138 17.52 -3.09 1.05
N ALA A 139 17.95 -4.02 0.19
CA ALA A 139 17.20 -5.24 -0.10
C ALA A 139 17.47 -6.30 0.98
N ILE A 140 16.41 -6.84 1.57
CA ILE A 140 16.44 -7.98 2.50
C ILE A 140 15.86 -9.17 1.75
N SER A 141 16.72 -10.09 1.33
CA SER A 141 16.36 -11.22 0.47
C SER A 141 17.32 -12.42 0.66
N PRO A 142 16.91 -13.65 0.28
CA PRO A 142 15.54 -14.06 0.01
C PRO A 142 14.76 -14.19 1.32
N VAL A 143 13.62 -13.51 1.42
CA VAL A 143 12.79 -13.50 2.63
C VAL A 143 11.30 -13.45 2.29
N LYS A 144 10.52 -14.30 2.94
CA LYS A 144 9.06 -14.22 2.93
C LYS A 144 8.60 -13.63 4.25
N VAL A 145 7.94 -12.48 4.18
CA VAL A 145 7.37 -11.83 5.36
C VAL A 145 6.08 -12.54 5.75
N THR A 146 5.94 -12.85 7.03
CA THR A 146 4.78 -13.58 7.59
C THR A 146 4.40 -13.03 8.95
N GLY A 147 3.12 -13.20 9.31
CA GLY A 147 2.60 -12.92 10.65
C GLY A 147 2.63 -14.11 11.59
N LEU A 148 2.99 -15.30 11.08
CA LEU A 148 3.01 -16.52 11.87
C LEU A 148 4.31 -16.63 12.69
N ASP A 149 4.16 -17.13 13.92
CA ASP A 149 5.29 -17.36 14.80
C ASP A 149 6.02 -18.66 14.44
N HIS A 150 7.01 -18.55 13.56
CA HIS A 150 7.87 -19.68 13.20
C HIS A 150 9.04 -19.92 14.17
N SER A 151 9.08 -19.25 15.32
CA SER A 151 10.15 -19.46 16.32
C SER A 151 10.19 -20.89 16.87
N ASN A 152 9.09 -21.65 16.73
CA ASN A 152 8.98 -23.04 17.16
C ASN A 152 9.16 -24.06 16.01
N ASP A 153 9.27 -23.61 14.76
CA ASP A 153 9.37 -24.48 13.58
C ASP A 153 10.84 -24.78 13.20
N ASP A 154 11.70 -24.98 14.19
CA ASP A 154 13.02 -25.63 14.01
C ASP A 154 12.88 -27.06 13.43
N ALA A 155 11.66 -27.59 13.35
CA ALA A 155 11.33 -28.88 12.78
C ALA A 155 11.05 -28.82 11.26
N SER A 156 12.14 -28.67 10.51
CA SER A 156 12.34 -29.31 9.20
C SER A 156 11.51 -28.75 8.01
N PRO A 157 12.14 -28.06 7.03
CA PRO A 157 11.47 -27.79 5.78
C PRO A 157 11.13 -29.13 5.12
N SER A 158 9.83 -29.36 4.96
CA SER A 158 9.26 -30.31 4.00
C SER A 158 9.81 -29.98 2.61
N ARG A 159 11.01 -30.49 2.33
CA ARG A 159 11.73 -30.33 1.08
C ARG A 159 10.97 -31.07 0.00
N SER A 160 10.17 -30.36 -0.77
CA SER A 160 10.01 -30.75 -2.17
C SER A 160 11.42 -30.68 -2.78
N LYS A 161 11.90 -31.80 -3.34
CA LYS A 161 13.24 -31.89 -3.92
C LYS A 161 13.40 -30.84 -5.02
N GLY A 162 14.03 -29.71 -4.71
CA GLY A 162 14.40 -28.67 -5.68
C GLY A 162 14.12 -27.22 -5.27
N SER A 163 13.34 -26.94 -4.23
CA SER A 163 13.14 -25.54 -3.80
C SER A 163 14.32 -25.03 -2.98
N LYS A 164 14.75 -23.79 -3.25
CA LYS A 164 15.68 -23.07 -2.39
C LYS A 164 14.99 -22.85 -1.01
N PRO A 165 15.73 -22.92 0.11
CA PRO A 165 15.17 -22.60 1.41
C PRO A 165 14.66 -21.15 1.39
N VAL A 166 13.39 -20.95 1.75
CA VAL A 166 12.79 -19.62 1.93
C VAL A 166 12.91 -19.27 3.41
N HIS A 167 13.53 -18.13 3.72
CA HIS A 167 13.60 -17.63 5.09
C HIS A 167 12.31 -16.88 5.42
N PHE A 168 11.70 -17.19 6.56
CA PHE A 168 10.55 -16.45 7.06
C PHE A 168 11.02 -15.32 7.98
N LEU A 169 10.42 -14.14 7.83
CA LEU A 169 10.71 -12.97 8.66
C LEU A 169 9.42 -12.44 9.29
N ASP A 170 9.44 -12.32 10.61
CA ASP A 170 8.41 -11.64 11.39
C ASP A 170 8.68 -10.12 11.32
N LEU A 171 7.86 -9.41 10.57
CA LEU A 171 8.02 -7.97 10.35
C LEU A 171 7.77 -7.15 11.61
N ALA A 172 6.88 -7.59 12.50
CA ALA A 172 6.61 -6.90 13.75
C ALA A 172 7.83 -6.92 14.67
N LEU A 173 8.49 -8.07 14.79
CA LEU A 173 9.76 -8.20 15.50
C LEU A 173 10.89 -7.42 14.81
N TRP A 174 10.94 -7.45 13.47
CA TRP A 174 11.95 -6.69 12.74
C TRP A 174 11.83 -5.19 13.02
N ILE A 175 10.63 -4.61 12.95
CA ILE A 175 10.41 -3.18 13.21
C ILE A 175 10.82 -2.83 14.64
N THR A 176 10.30 -3.55 15.63
CA THR A 176 10.58 -3.25 17.05
C THR A 176 12.07 -3.38 17.43
N HIS A 177 12.84 -4.22 16.72
CA HIS A 177 14.28 -4.36 16.93
C HIS A 177 15.14 -3.36 16.16
N ASN A 178 14.69 -2.89 14.99
CA ASN A 178 15.50 -2.06 14.09
C ASN A 178 15.10 -0.57 14.10
N THR A 179 13.97 -0.23 14.69
CA THR A 179 13.46 1.15 14.73
C THR A 179 13.12 1.58 16.17
N LYS A 180 12.84 2.86 16.35
CA LYS A 180 12.33 3.44 17.61
C LYS A 180 10.94 4.00 17.40
N GLN A 181 10.15 4.04 18.46
CA GLN A 181 8.79 4.62 18.42
C GLN A 181 8.77 6.10 18.00
N ASP A 182 9.89 6.83 18.13
CA ASP A 182 10.00 8.22 17.69
C ASP A 182 10.32 8.35 16.19
N ASP A 183 10.71 7.26 15.52
CA ASP A 183 10.96 7.26 14.07
C ASP A 183 9.65 7.40 13.30
N TYR A 184 9.73 7.95 12.09
CA TYR A 184 8.62 8.04 11.18
C TYR A 184 8.61 6.84 10.24
N VAL A 185 7.72 5.86 10.46
CA VAL A 185 7.69 4.60 9.70
C VAL A 185 6.47 4.54 8.79
N MET A 186 6.74 4.35 7.51
CA MET A 186 5.76 4.10 6.47
C MET A 186 5.90 2.69 5.92
N ILE A 187 4.79 1.97 5.79
CA ILE A 187 4.78 0.62 5.22
C ILE A 187 3.90 0.59 3.98
N LYS A 188 4.42 0.04 2.89
CA LYS A 188 3.63 -0.47 1.77
C LYS A 188 3.59 -1.99 1.85
N MET A 189 2.40 -2.55 1.97
CA MET A 189 2.15 -3.98 2.09
C MET A 189 1.56 -4.57 0.81
N ASP A 190 2.22 -5.62 0.31
CA ASP A 190 1.81 -6.40 -0.85
C ASP A 190 2.17 -7.87 -0.61
N SER A 191 1.52 -8.46 0.39
CA SER A 191 1.73 -9.84 0.82
C SER A 191 0.44 -10.64 0.76
N GLU A 192 0.55 -11.93 0.48
CA GLU A 192 -0.58 -12.86 0.60
C GLU A 192 -1.04 -13.04 2.05
N GLU A 193 -0.13 -12.85 3.00
CA GLU A 193 -0.34 -13.04 4.44
C GLU A 193 -0.53 -11.71 5.18
N GLU A 194 -0.97 -10.66 4.48
CA GLU A 194 -1.16 -9.31 5.05
C GLU A 194 -2.03 -9.30 6.31
N TYR A 195 -3.08 -10.12 6.37
CA TYR A 195 -3.95 -10.21 7.55
C TYR A 195 -3.20 -10.72 8.78
N ASP A 196 -2.49 -11.83 8.62
CA ASP A 196 -1.73 -12.44 9.71
C ASP A 196 -0.63 -11.48 10.18
N ILE A 197 0.00 -10.74 9.26
CA ILE A 197 1.01 -9.72 9.59
C ILE A 197 0.38 -8.58 10.42
N LEU A 198 -0.81 -8.12 10.05
CA LEU A 198 -1.53 -7.09 10.80
C LEU A 198 -1.95 -7.56 12.20
N ASP A 199 -2.49 -8.78 12.32
CA ASP A 199 -2.79 -9.39 13.63
C ASP A 199 -1.51 -9.50 14.49
N ARG A 200 -0.39 -9.88 13.87
CA ARG A 200 0.92 -9.93 14.53
C ARG A 200 1.36 -8.55 15.01
N PHE A 201 1.19 -7.48 14.23
CA PHE A 201 1.50 -6.12 14.67
C PHE A 201 0.69 -5.69 15.89
N VAL A 202 -0.58 -6.09 15.98
CA VAL A 202 -1.45 -5.78 17.11
C VAL A 202 -1.06 -6.59 18.34
N SER A 203 -0.84 -7.90 18.18
CA SER A 203 -0.49 -8.81 19.28
C SER A 203 0.82 -8.42 19.98
N LEU A 204 1.80 -7.90 19.22
CA LEU A 204 3.09 -7.45 19.73
C LEU A 204 3.13 -5.95 20.03
N ALA A 205 2.01 -5.24 19.91
CA ALA A 205 1.90 -3.78 19.97
C ALA A 205 2.81 -3.02 18.99
N ALA A 206 3.44 -3.71 18.02
CA ALA A 206 4.30 -3.13 17.00
C ALA A 206 3.55 -2.15 16.08
N ILE A 207 2.22 -2.19 16.03
CA ILE A 207 1.41 -1.21 15.32
C ILE A 207 1.66 0.24 15.80
N GLU A 208 2.06 0.43 17.05
CA GLU A 208 2.42 1.76 17.57
C GLU A 208 3.65 2.36 16.88
N TRP A 209 4.49 1.55 16.22
CA TRP A 209 5.66 2.03 15.49
C TRP A 209 5.32 2.52 14.09
N ILE A 210 4.09 2.33 13.61
CA ILE A 210 3.69 2.59 12.22
C ILE A 210 2.90 3.89 12.16
N ASP A 211 3.37 4.86 11.37
CA ASP A 211 2.67 6.13 11.17
C ASP A 211 1.79 6.14 9.92
N LYS A 212 2.21 5.43 8.86
CA LYS A 212 1.43 5.27 7.63
C LYS A 212 1.44 3.82 7.17
N TYR A 213 0.26 3.30 6.85
CA TYR A 213 0.06 1.94 6.38
C TYR A 213 -0.67 1.96 5.03
N TYR A 214 0.02 1.52 3.99
CA TYR A 214 -0.49 1.40 2.64
C TYR A 214 -0.67 -0.08 2.27
N THR A 215 -1.77 -0.40 1.59
CA THR A 215 -2.04 -1.75 1.05
C THR A 215 -2.35 -1.70 -0.44
N VAL A 216 -1.92 -2.72 -1.18
CA VAL A 216 -2.31 -2.94 -2.59
C VAL A 216 -3.65 -3.68 -2.69
N LYS A 217 -4.06 -4.38 -1.63
CA LYS A 217 -5.27 -5.20 -1.60
C LYS A 217 -6.50 -4.38 -1.23
N TRP A 218 -7.01 -3.63 -2.20
CA TRP A 218 -8.22 -2.86 -1.99
C TRP A 218 -9.50 -3.71 -2.12
N ASN A 219 -9.89 -4.37 -1.02
CA ASN A 219 -11.19 -5.06 -0.91
C ASN A 219 -11.97 -4.46 0.27
N GLU A 220 -13.11 -3.83 -0.01
CA GLU A 220 -13.93 -3.13 0.98
C GLU A 220 -14.27 -3.98 2.22
N SER A 221 -14.56 -5.27 2.02
CA SER A 221 -14.88 -6.17 3.14
C SER A 221 -13.66 -6.36 4.06
N ILE A 222 -12.49 -6.56 3.47
CA ILE A 222 -11.23 -6.79 4.20
C ILE A 222 -10.79 -5.48 4.88
N ILE A 223 -10.88 -4.36 4.17
CA ILE A 223 -10.54 -3.03 4.71
C ILE A 223 -11.40 -2.72 5.94
N SER A 224 -12.71 -2.98 5.88
CA SER A 224 -13.60 -2.69 7.01
C SER A 224 -13.23 -3.46 8.29
N GLU A 225 -12.68 -4.67 8.14
CA GLU A 225 -12.18 -5.46 9.27
C GLU A 225 -10.92 -4.83 9.85
N TYR A 226 -9.97 -4.48 8.99
CA TYR A 226 -8.72 -3.81 9.39
C TYR A 226 -8.95 -2.42 9.99
N GLU A 227 -9.90 -1.64 9.47
CA GLU A 227 -10.19 -0.29 9.96
C GLU A 227 -10.64 -0.32 11.42
N ASN A 228 -11.41 -1.33 11.84
CA ASN A 228 -11.81 -1.47 13.24
C ASN A 228 -10.60 -1.70 14.15
N VAL A 229 -9.63 -2.50 13.70
CA VAL A 229 -8.42 -2.80 14.44
C VAL A 229 -7.48 -1.59 14.48
N LEU A 230 -7.24 -0.96 13.34
CA LEU A 230 -6.27 0.13 13.19
C LEU A 230 -6.78 1.48 13.70
N SER A 231 -8.09 1.72 13.67
CA SER A 231 -8.70 2.93 14.24
C SER A 231 -8.49 3.03 15.75
N ALA A 232 -8.37 1.91 16.47
CA ALA A 232 -8.01 1.89 17.89
C ALA A 232 -6.61 2.49 18.15
N PHE A 233 -5.73 2.48 17.13
CA PHE A 233 -4.37 3.01 17.19
C PHE A 233 -4.20 4.33 16.42
N SER A 234 -5.29 4.92 15.92
CA SER A 234 -5.26 6.12 15.06
C SER A 234 -4.45 5.97 13.76
N VAL A 235 -4.23 4.73 13.31
CA VAL A 235 -3.58 4.44 12.02
C VAL A 235 -4.66 4.31 10.96
N LYS A 236 -4.54 5.09 9.88
CA LYS A 236 -5.44 5.00 8.73
C LYS A 236 -4.85 4.06 7.69
N ILE A 237 -5.69 3.21 7.11
CA ILE A 237 -5.32 2.39 5.96
C ILE A 237 -5.41 3.25 4.71
N GLN A 238 -4.37 3.18 3.90
CA GLN A 238 -4.25 3.93 2.66
C GLN A 238 -4.10 2.98 1.49
N SER A 239 -4.61 3.36 0.31
CA SER A 239 -4.45 2.54 -0.89
C SER A 239 -3.11 2.82 -1.55
N TRP A 240 -2.50 1.79 -2.14
CA TRP A 240 -1.34 1.92 -3.01
C TRP A 240 -1.64 1.31 -4.38
N ASP A 241 -1.64 2.14 -5.42
CA ASP A 241 -1.98 1.73 -6.79
C ASP A 241 -0.78 1.91 -7.71
N GLU A 242 0.01 0.85 -7.85
CA GLU A 242 1.19 0.83 -8.72
C GLU A 242 0.83 1.02 -10.20
N LYS A 243 -0.36 0.56 -10.63
CA LYS A 243 -0.78 0.61 -12.04
C LYS A 243 -1.03 2.05 -12.45
N ASN A 244 -1.74 2.79 -11.62
CA ASN A 244 -2.01 4.20 -11.84
C ASN A 244 -0.86 5.10 -11.36
N GLY A 245 0.09 4.55 -10.60
CA GLY A 245 1.21 5.30 -10.03
C GLY A 245 0.72 6.35 -9.05
N THR A 246 -0.17 5.96 -8.14
CA THR A 246 -0.78 6.85 -7.14
C THR A 246 -1.02 6.10 -5.83
N TYR A 247 -1.36 6.84 -4.78
CA TYR A 247 -1.74 6.33 -3.47
C TYR A 247 -2.80 7.24 -2.85
N SER A 248 -3.56 6.77 -1.86
CA SER A 248 -4.79 7.46 -1.46
C SER A 248 -4.62 8.89 -0.94
N ASP A 249 -3.45 9.24 -0.39
CA ASP A 249 -3.12 10.60 0.06
C ASP A 249 -2.18 11.34 -0.90
N PHE A 250 -2.10 10.91 -2.16
CA PHE A 250 -1.23 11.50 -3.17
C PHE A 250 -1.42 13.01 -3.31
N ASP A 251 -2.67 13.48 -3.48
CA ASP A 251 -2.96 14.91 -3.63
C ASP A 251 -2.75 15.70 -2.33
N GLU A 252 -2.85 15.04 -1.17
CA GLU A 252 -2.63 15.66 0.14
C GLU A 252 -1.13 15.92 0.36
N VAL A 253 -0.28 14.95 0.04
CA VAL A 253 1.17 15.09 0.18
C VAL A 253 1.79 15.85 -1.00
N ASN A 254 1.17 15.82 -2.18
CA ASN A 254 1.57 16.57 -3.38
C ASN A 254 0.50 17.61 -3.77
N PRO A 255 0.28 18.65 -2.96
CA PRO A 255 -0.72 19.65 -3.28
C PRO A 255 -0.37 20.33 -4.61
N THR A 256 -1.33 20.32 -5.54
CA THR A 256 -1.16 20.98 -6.83
C THR A 256 -1.03 22.50 -6.60
N HIS A 257 0.18 23.04 -6.74
CA HIS A 257 0.47 24.48 -6.55
C HIS A 257 0.01 25.36 -7.73
N VAL A 258 -0.78 24.82 -8.66
CA VAL A 258 -1.31 25.59 -9.78
C VAL A 258 -2.35 26.57 -9.22
N PRO A 259 -2.12 27.90 -9.35
CA PRO A 259 -3.11 28.87 -8.91
C PRO A 259 -4.42 28.61 -9.66
N PRO A 260 -5.59 28.63 -8.98
CA PRO A 260 -6.88 28.46 -9.64
C PRO A 260 -7.19 29.55 -10.70
N ILE A 261 -6.37 30.61 -10.75
CA ILE A 261 -6.48 31.73 -11.67
C ILE A 261 -5.23 31.73 -12.56
N GLY A 262 -5.27 31.04 -13.70
CA GLY A 262 -4.29 31.30 -14.77
C GLY A 262 -3.69 30.11 -15.51
N ALA A 263 -3.97 28.86 -15.12
CA ALA A 263 -3.64 27.72 -15.98
C ALA A 263 -4.66 27.58 -17.12
N GLY A 264 -4.79 28.62 -17.94
CA GLY A 264 -5.28 28.45 -19.28
C GLY A 264 -4.21 27.71 -20.07
N ILE A 265 -4.59 26.61 -20.73
CA ILE A 265 -3.80 26.10 -21.85
C ILE A 265 -3.75 27.26 -22.85
N LYS A 266 -2.59 27.92 -22.97
CA LYS A 266 -2.39 28.93 -24.01
C LYS A 266 -2.26 28.16 -25.32
N SER A 267 -3.41 27.83 -25.92
CA SER A 267 -3.53 27.10 -27.19
C SER A 267 -2.89 27.83 -28.37
N THR A 268 -2.44 29.07 -28.15
CA THR A 268 -1.76 29.92 -29.11
C THR A 268 -0.40 30.39 -28.59
N CYS A 269 0.53 29.45 -28.41
CA CYS A 269 1.96 29.75 -28.42
C CYS A 269 2.47 29.84 -29.86
N ILE A 270 1.91 30.76 -30.65
CA ILE A 270 2.43 31.10 -31.98
C ILE A 270 3.39 32.27 -31.76
N SER A 271 4.68 32.08 -32.08
CA SER A 271 5.64 33.19 -32.07
C SER A 271 5.24 34.21 -33.13
N SER A 272 5.19 35.50 -32.76
CA SER A 272 4.96 36.60 -33.71
C SER A 272 6.07 36.71 -34.76
N GLU A 273 7.25 36.16 -34.49
CA GLU A 273 8.40 36.18 -35.39
C GLU A 273 8.48 34.94 -36.29
N ASN A 274 7.84 33.83 -35.91
CA ASN A 274 7.84 32.62 -36.73
C ASN A 274 6.60 31.76 -36.47
N PRO A 275 5.61 31.75 -37.39
CA PRO A 275 4.36 31.00 -37.21
C PRO A 275 4.53 29.47 -37.24
N PHE A 276 5.73 28.98 -37.56
CA PHE A 276 6.06 27.55 -37.58
C PHE A 276 6.79 27.09 -36.31
N LYS A 277 7.08 27.98 -35.35
CA LYS A 277 7.65 27.61 -34.06
C LYS A 277 6.53 27.48 -33.03
N PHE A 278 6.29 26.26 -32.57
CA PHE A 278 5.51 26.00 -31.36
C PHE A 278 6.47 25.56 -30.25
N ALA A 279 6.23 26.04 -29.03
CA ALA A 279 6.88 25.49 -27.84
C ALA A 279 6.00 24.37 -27.30
N LEU A 280 6.46 23.13 -27.43
CA LEU A 280 5.83 21.99 -26.78
C LEU A 280 6.37 21.93 -25.35
N PHE A 281 5.60 22.46 -24.41
CA PHE A 281 5.84 22.19 -23.00
C PHE A 281 5.36 20.76 -22.72
N LEU A 282 6.25 19.80 -22.94
CA LEU A 282 6.05 18.44 -22.51
C LEU A 282 6.11 18.42 -20.98
N PHE A 283 4.96 18.52 -20.34
CA PHE A 283 4.79 17.98 -18.99
C PHE A 283 4.83 16.46 -19.12
N LEU A 284 6.03 15.90 -19.21
CA LEU A 284 6.23 14.48 -19.03
C LEU A 284 6.02 14.22 -17.53
N SER A 285 4.87 13.63 -17.18
CA SER A 285 4.57 13.21 -15.80
C SER A 285 5.56 12.17 -15.27
N ARG A 286 6.38 11.59 -16.16
CA ARG A 286 7.43 10.61 -15.87
C ARG A 286 8.63 10.84 -16.80
N ILE A 287 9.53 11.74 -16.42
CA ILE A 287 10.92 11.59 -16.83
C ILE A 287 11.60 11.01 -15.60
N SER A 288 11.99 9.73 -15.65
CA SER A 288 12.80 9.19 -14.56
C SER A 288 14.05 10.07 -14.43
N SER A 289 14.50 10.32 -13.21
CA SER A 289 15.72 11.10 -12.96
C SER A 289 16.93 10.55 -13.76
N GLN A 290 16.93 9.25 -14.10
CA GLN A 290 17.87 8.60 -15.00
C GLN A 290 17.74 9.02 -16.47
N ALA A 291 16.54 9.20 -17.01
CA ALA A 291 16.34 9.67 -18.38
C ALA A 291 16.83 11.11 -18.58
N ILE A 292 16.73 11.97 -17.55
CA ILE A 292 17.34 13.32 -17.56
C ILE A 292 18.87 13.21 -17.59
N LYS A 293 19.48 12.43 -16.68
CA LYS A 293 20.94 12.21 -16.66
C LYS A 293 21.47 11.61 -17.98
N THR A 294 20.69 10.74 -18.62
CA THR A 294 21.06 10.14 -19.90
C THR A 294 20.98 11.18 -21.03
N ALA A 295 19.98 12.06 -21.03
CA ALA A 295 19.86 13.14 -22.01
C ALA A 295 20.97 14.20 -21.85
N GLU A 296 21.36 14.54 -20.62
CA GLU A 296 22.49 15.46 -20.34
C GLU A 296 23.82 14.88 -20.83
N ASN A 297 24.03 13.57 -20.71
CA ASN A 297 25.22 12.90 -21.25
C ASN A 297 25.25 12.85 -22.79
N CYS A 298 24.13 13.01 -23.48
CA CYS A 298 24.09 13.05 -24.94
C CYS A 298 24.53 14.42 -25.51
N GLU A 299 24.50 15.50 -24.73
CA GLU A 299 24.99 16.82 -25.18
C GLU A 299 26.52 16.88 -25.25
N GLY A 300 27.24 16.01 -24.51
CA GLY A 300 28.70 15.94 -24.50
C GLY A 300 29.35 15.36 -25.77
N HIS A 301 28.58 14.86 -26.73
CA HIS A 301 29.09 14.26 -27.97
C HIS A 301 28.85 15.09 -29.24
N ARG A 302 28.46 16.36 -29.11
CA ARG A 302 28.54 17.33 -30.21
C ARG A 302 29.84 18.15 -30.14
N SER A 303 30.93 17.52 -30.56
CA SER A 303 32.16 18.19 -30.99
C SER A 303 32.82 17.36 -32.08
#